data_AF-A0A931X1T4-F1
#
_entry.id   AF-A0A931X1T4-F1
#
_cell.length_a   1.000
_cell.length_b   1.000
_cell.length_c   1.000
_cell.angle_alpha   90.00
_cell.angle_beta   90.00
_cell.angle_gamma   90.00
#
_symmetry.space_group_name_H-M   'P 1'
#
loop_
_entity.id
_entity.type
_entity.pdbx_description
1 polymer ?
#
loop_
_entity_poly.entity_id
_entity_poly.type
_entity_poly.pdbx_seq_one_letter_code
_entity_poly.pdbx_strand_id
1 'polypeptide(L)'
;IGCYQDALAVLDKEKRPQEYGAAQNNLGLAYAERPEGDRADNLRRAMAAYREALTVFTRDRFPRQYAATTYNLGLAYAELPEGDAPDNLRRAIQCYEEAIGAYLAVGAISQTAPVYNSLGVAWMAVPGPDNLTRAIAAFSEALRVRPKAEAPLQYVAIKNNLGLAYARREADVPTDLRRAVAAFLDALATISPVTEALERGQVEENLRRVLESLAEAGYPGAATEHMVALVAAVDDEEGVALMREQVDRWIRVSQEVREGMVAEWVDALLRLEALHRRKVVQRQVHTLLERPTHQMEAVLKPHVEAVNHLPPPDQVAGREDLAQVAWELYGPQRTRVLDMLRSWWGEVLDA
;
A
#
# COMPACT_ATOMS: atom_id res chain seq x y z
N ILE A 1 27.59 19.05 -12.54
CA ILE A 1 28.00 18.59 -13.89
C ILE A 1 29.42 19.06 -14.22
N GLY A 2 29.68 20.38 -14.35
CA GLY A 2 31.02 20.91 -14.70
C GLY A 2 32.16 20.35 -13.85
N CYS A 3 32.02 20.37 -12.51
CA CYS A 3 33.06 19.82 -11.61
C CYS A 3 33.40 18.34 -11.86
N TYR A 4 32.43 17.51 -12.28
CA TYR A 4 32.70 16.11 -12.60
C TYR A 4 33.42 15.99 -13.95
N GLN A 5 33.08 16.83 -14.93
CA GLN A 5 33.78 16.88 -16.21
C GLN A 5 35.25 17.33 -16.03
N ASP A 6 35.47 18.34 -15.20
CA ASP A 6 36.82 18.83 -14.85
C ASP A 6 37.63 17.74 -14.13
N ALA A 7 37.01 17.03 -13.18
CA ALA A 7 37.65 15.90 -12.51
C ALA A 7 38.02 14.78 -13.50
N LEU A 8 37.11 14.44 -14.43
CA LEU A 8 37.36 13.41 -15.45
C LEU A 8 38.44 13.81 -16.46
N ALA A 9 38.73 15.10 -16.64
CA ALA A 9 39.82 15.57 -17.49
C ALA A 9 41.21 15.30 -16.89
N VAL A 10 41.31 15.12 -15.57
CA VAL A 10 42.58 14.87 -14.86
C VAL A 10 42.67 13.47 -14.25
N LEU A 11 41.54 12.77 -14.10
CA LEU A 11 41.49 11.40 -13.60
C LEU A 11 41.92 10.42 -14.71
N ASP A 12 43.05 9.77 -14.47
CA ASP A 12 43.58 8.67 -15.29
C ASP A 12 42.87 7.36 -14.91
N LYS A 13 42.19 6.74 -15.89
CA LYS A 13 41.33 5.57 -15.70
C LYS A 13 42.10 4.35 -15.19
N GLU A 14 43.36 4.21 -15.59
CA GLU A 14 44.22 3.09 -15.23
C GLU A 14 44.84 3.26 -13.84
N LYS A 15 45.23 4.50 -13.48
CA LYS A 15 45.86 4.81 -12.19
C LYS A 15 44.86 5.02 -11.06
N ARG A 16 43.67 5.55 -11.38
CA ARG A 16 42.60 5.87 -10.43
C ARG A 16 41.24 5.34 -10.90
N PRO A 17 41.12 4.02 -11.11
CA PRO A 17 39.91 3.42 -11.67
C PRO A 17 38.69 3.68 -10.79
N GLN A 18 38.82 3.56 -9.47
CA GLN A 18 37.69 3.70 -8.56
C GLN A 18 37.14 5.14 -8.57
N GLU A 19 38.02 6.14 -8.53
CA GLU A 19 37.65 7.55 -8.59
C GLU A 19 37.09 7.93 -9.95
N TYR A 20 37.68 7.44 -11.04
CA TYR A 20 37.18 7.66 -12.41
C TYR A 20 35.77 7.09 -12.57
N GLY A 21 35.55 5.84 -12.19
CA GLY A 21 34.23 5.19 -12.24
C GLY A 21 33.20 5.91 -11.37
N ALA A 22 33.58 6.35 -10.17
CA ALA A 22 32.70 7.10 -9.28
C ALA A 22 32.33 8.48 -9.87
N ALA A 23 33.30 9.19 -10.45
CA ALA A 23 33.05 10.46 -11.13
C ALA A 23 32.12 10.30 -12.33
N GLN A 24 32.29 9.25 -13.14
CA GLN A 24 31.38 8.92 -14.25
C GLN A 24 29.97 8.57 -13.75
N ASN A 25 29.84 7.72 -12.72
CA ASN A 25 28.54 7.38 -12.14
C ASN A 25 27.83 8.63 -11.61
N ASN A 26 28.54 9.51 -10.91
CA ASN A 26 27.95 10.72 -10.34
C ASN A 26 27.66 11.78 -11.40
N LEU A 27 28.44 11.84 -12.49
CA LEU A 27 28.10 12.62 -13.66
C LEU A 27 26.79 12.12 -14.29
N GLY A 28 26.62 10.79 -14.36
CA GLY A 28 25.39 10.16 -14.81
C GLY A 28 24.18 10.57 -13.98
N LEU A 29 24.29 10.48 -12.64
CA LEU A 29 23.25 10.94 -11.72
C LEU A 29 22.93 12.43 -11.91
N ALA A 30 23.96 13.27 -12.02
CA ALA A 30 23.78 14.71 -12.21
C ALA A 30 23.08 15.05 -13.53
N TYR A 31 23.26 14.26 -14.59
CA TYR A 31 22.48 14.41 -15.82
C TYR A 31 21.05 13.88 -15.65
N ALA A 32 20.87 12.73 -15.00
CA ALA A 32 19.55 12.12 -14.78
C ALA A 32 18.65 12.96 -13.86
N GLU A 33 19.19 13.76 -12.95
CA GLU A 33 18.42 14.65 -12.06
C GLU A 33 18.26 16.07 -12.63
N ARG A 34 18.89 16.37 -13.77
CA ARG A 34 18.90 17.72 -14.32
C ARG A 34 17.50 18.13 -14.82
N PRO A 35 16.91 19.23 -14.29
CA PRO A 35 15.61 19.71 -14.73
C PRO A 35 15.70 20.55 -16.02
N GLU A 36 16.84 21.19 -16.31
CA GLU A 36 16.98 22.04 -17.51
C GLU A 36 17.41 21.25 -18.75
N GLY A 37 16.90 21.70 -19.91
CA GLY A 37 17.21 21.11 -21.21
C GLY A 37 16.23 20.00 -21.60
N ASP A 38 16.53 19.32 -22.70
CA ASP A 38 15.71 18.20 -23.15
C ASP A 38 15.90 16.96 -22.24
N ARG A 39 14.78 16.36 -21.80
CA ARG A 39 14.80 15.24 -20.85
C ARG A 39 15.48 14.01 -21.43
N ALA A 40 15.19 13.68 -22.68
CA ALA A 40 15.72 12.49 -23.32
C ALA A 40 17.24 12.63 -23.58
N ASP A 41 17.69 13.81 -23.98
CA ASP A 41 19.12 14.09 -24.15
C ASP A 41 19.89 14.03 -22.83
N ASN A 42 19.31 14.56 -21.74
CA ASN A 42 19.88 14.44 -20.40
C ASN A 42 20.00 12.95 -20.01
N LEU A 43 18.97 12.14 -20.23
CA LEU A 43 19.01 10.71 -19.96
C LEU A 43 20.03 9.97 -20.83
N ARG A 44 20.15 10.28 -22.12
CA ARG A 44 21.20 9.70 -22.99
C ARG A 44 22.61 9.99 -22.47
N ARG A 45 22.86 11.22 -22.02
CA ARG A 45 24.14 11.61 -21.42
C ARG A 45 24.38 10.86 -20.11
N ALA A 46 23.34 10.70 -19.29
CA ALA A 46 23.40 9.89 -18.07
C ALA A 46 23.80 8.44 -18.38
N MET A 47 23.10 7.82 -19.33
CA MET A 47 23.36 6.45 -19.78
C MET A 47 24.78 6.29 -20.36
N ALA A 48 25.28 7.28 -21.10
CA ALA A 48 26.66 7.26 -21.60
C ALA A 48 27.67 7.27 -20.45
N ALA A 49 27.48 8.15 -19.46
CA ALA A 49 28.35 8.21 -18.28
C ALA A 49 28.28 6.92 -17.43
N TYR A 50 27.08 6.35 -17.23
CA TYR A 50 26.93 5.07 -16.54
C TYR A 50 27.63 3.93 -17.28
N ARG A 51 27.48 3.83 -18.61
CA ARG A 51 28.19 2.82 -19.40
C ARG A 51 29.70 3.00 -19.31
N GLU A 52 30.19 4.23 -19.29
CA GLU A 52 31.63 4.49 -19.10
C GLU A 52 32.10 4.07 -17.69
N ALA A 53 31.32 4.36 -16.65
CA ALA A 53 31.60 3.85 -15.30
C ALA A 53 31.63 2.30 -15.25
N LEU A 54 30.74 1.62 -15.97
CA LEU A 54 30.68 0.15 -16.08
C LEU A 54 31.83 -0.47 -16.86
N THR A 55 32.67 0.32 -17.55
CA THR A 55 33.94 -0.19 -18.09
C THR A 55 35.01 -0.36 -17.01
N VAL A 56 34.81 0.27 -15.85
CA VAL A 56 35.73 0.19 -14.70
C VAL A 56 35.13 -0.65 -13.57
N PHE A 57 33.88 -0.38 -13.23
CA PHE A 57 33.11 -1.18 -12.29
C PHE A 57 32.57 -2.40 -13.01
N THR A 58 33.07 -3.57 -12.61
CA THR A 58 32.69 -4.87 -13.17
C THR A 58 32.17 -5.77 -12.06
N ARG A 59 31.57 -6.92 -12.41
CA ARG A 59 31.13 -7.89 -11.41
C ARG A 59 32.28 -8.40 -10.55
N ASP A 60 33.45 -8.61 -11.14
CA ASP A 60 34.63 -9.13 -10.43
C ASP A 60 35.39 -8.04 -9.68
N ARG A 61 35.39 -6.81 -10.21
CA ARG A 61 36.09 -5.66 -9.62
C ARG A 61 35.07 -4.56 -9.31
N PHE A 62 34.89 -4.29 -8.01
CA PHE A 62 33.91 -3.34 -7.49
C PHE A 62 32.44 -3.77 -7.67
N PRO A 63 32.05 -5.00 -7.25
CA PRO A 63 30.70 -5.55 -7.44
C PRO A 63 29.57 -4.67 -6.90
N ARG A 64 29.78 -3.98 -5.77
CA ARG A 64 28.77 -3.07 -5.20
C ARG A 64 28.56 -1.84 -6.07
N GLN A 65 29.65 -1.27 -6.59
CA GLN A 65 29.60 -0.12 -7.49
C GLN A 65 29.01 -0.52 -8.84
N TYR A 66 29.38 -1.69 -9.37
CA TYR A 66 28.75 -2.26 -10.57
C TYR A 66 27.24 -2.39 -10.37
N ALA A 67 26.78 -3.00 -9.26
CA ALA A 67 25.36 -3.15 -8.97
C ALA A 67 24.63 -1.79 -8.91
N ALA A 68 25.21 -0.80 -8.22
CA ALA A 68 24.64 0.54 -8.11
C ALA A 68 24.57 1.27 -9.47
N THR A 69 25.64 1.23 -10.26
CA THR A 69 25.69 1.88 -11.57
C THR A 69 24.78 1.18 -12.58
N THR A 70 24.70 -0.15 -12.57
CA THR A 70 23.76 -0.91 -13.41
C THR A 70 22.31 -0.61 -13.01
N TYR A 71 22.02 -0.48 -11.71
CA TYR A 71 20.69 -0.04 -11.25
C TYR A 71 20.33 1.35 -11.78
N ASN A 72 21.25 2.32 -11.69
CA ASN A 72 21.04 3.68 -12.20
C ASN A 72 20.85 3.71 -13.73
N LEU A 73 21.58 2.86 -14.45
CA LEU A 73 21.38 2.67 -15.89
C LEU A 73 19.97 2.12 -16.19
N GLY A 74 19.48 1.18 -15.36
CA GLY A 74 18.12 0.66 -15.44
C GLY A 74 17.06 1.75 -15.23
N LEU A 75 17.23 2.60 -14.22
CA LEU A 75 16.35 3.75 -13.97
C LEU A 75 16.31 4.69 -15.19
N ALA A 76 17.48 5.00 -15.75
CA ALA A 76 17.57 5.87 -16.92
C ALA A 76 16.89 5.26 -18.16
N TYR A 77 16.94 3.94 -18.35
CA TYR A 77 16.14 3.27 -19.39
C TYR A 77 14.64 3.38 -19.11
N ALA A 78 14.20 3.13 -17.88
CA ALA A 78 12.78 3.16 -17.51
C ALA A 78 12.14 4.55 -17.69
N GLU A 79 12.91 5.61 -17.51
CA GLU A 79 12.46 7.00 -17.63
C GLU A 79 12.62 7.58 -19.05
N LEU A 80 13.28 6.88 -19.96
CA LEU A 80 13.56 7.40 -21.30
C LEU A 80 12.26 7.51 -22.12
N PRO A 81 11.80 8.72 -22.48
CA PRO A 81 10.51 8.91 -23.13
C PRO A 81 10.54 8.57 -24.63
N GLU A 82 11.73 8.50 -25.22
CA GLU A 82 11.93 8.23 -26.65
C GLU A 82 12.18 6.74 -26.93
N GLY A 83 11.74 6.28 -28.10
CA GLY A 83 11.86 4.89 -28.56
C GLY A 83 10.63 4.05 -28.23
N ASP A 84 10.77 2.72 -28.31
CA ASP A 84 9.70 1.79 -27.92
C ASP A 84 9.72 1.59 -26.40
N ALA A 85 8.72 2.14 -25.70
CA ALA A 85 8.65 2.13 -24.25
C ALA A 85 8.74 0.72 -23.64
N PRO A 86 8.04 -0.31 -24.16
CA PRO A 86 8.25 -1.71 -23.79
C PRO A 86 9.70 -2.19 -23.88
N ASP A 87 10.44 -1.85 -24.95
CA ASP A 87 11.83 -2.27 -25.10
C ASP A 87 12.77 -1.59 -24.11
N ASN A 88 12.55 -0.30 -23.85
CA ASN A 88 13.29 0.43 -22.82
C ASN A 88 13.05 -0.20 -21.43
N LEU A 89 11.81 -0.54 -21.11
CA LEU A 89 11.47 -1.22 -19.85
C LEU A 89 12.09 -2.63 -19.77
N ARG A 90 12.14 -3.40 -20.86
CA ARG A 90 12.85 -4.70 -20.89
C ARG A 90 14.33 -4.55 -20.60
N ARG A 91 14.98 -3.51 -21.14
CA ARG A 91 16.38 -3.18 -20.82
C ARG A 91 16.55 -2.76 -19.36
N ALA A 92 15.60 -2.00 -18.81
CA ALA A 92 15.60 -1.63 -17.40
C ALA A 92 15.49 -2.88 -16.50
N ILE A 93 14.55 -3.79 -16.80
CA ILE A 93 14.38 -5.08 -16.12
C ILE A 93 15.68 -5.88 -16.12
N GLN A 94 16.35 -6.02 -17.27
CA GLN A 94 17.64 -6.70 -17.34
C GLN A 94 18.67 -6.05 -16.40
N CYS A 95 18.78 -4.71 -16.43
CA CYS A 95 19.70 -4.01 -15.54
C CYS A 95 19.37 -4.25 -14.05
N TYR A 96 18.09 -4.27 -13.68
CA TYR A 96 17.65 -4.53 -12.32
C TYR A 96 17.98 -5.96 -11.86
N GLU A 97 17.74 -6.97 -12.70
CA GLU A 97 18.09 -8.36 -12.43
C GLU A 97 19.61 -8.53 -12.27
N GLU A 98 20.40 -7.89 -13.12
CA GLU A 98 21.86 -7.89 -13.03
C GLU A 98 22.37 -7.22 -11.75
N ALA A 99 21.77 -6.08 -11.36
CA ALA A 99 22.11 -5.37 -10.14
C ALA A 99 21.76 -6.17 -8.88
N ILE A 100 20.58 -6.82 -8.84
CA ILE A 100 20.17 -7.72 -7.77
C ILE A 100 21.18 -8.87 -7.64
N GLY A 101 21.52 -9.54 -8.75
CA GLY A 101 22.49 -10.63 -8.74
C GLY A 101 23.85 -10.21 -8.20
N ALA A 102 24.35 -9.04 -8.62
CA ALA A 102 25.63 -8.50 -8.14
C ALA A 102 25.61 -8.11 -6.65
N TYR A 103 24.51 -7.55 -6.14
CA TYR A 103 24.35 -7.28 -4.70
C TYR A 103 24.29 -8.56 -3.88
N LEU A 104 23.52 -9.56 -4.31
CA LEU A 104 23.40 -10.84 -3.61
C LEU A 104 24.73 -11.59 -3.55
N ALA A 105 25.52 -11.55 -4.64
CA ALA A 105 26.84 -12.20 -4.70
C ALA A 105 27.84 -11.70 -3.64
N VAL A 106 27.63 -10.48 -3.10
CA VAL A 106 28.49 -9.89 -2.06
C VAL A 106 27.78 -9.67 -0.72
N GLY A 107 26.63 -10.32 -0.51
CA GLY A 107 25.86 -10.24 0.73
C GLY A 107 25.24 -8.87 1.00
N ALA A 108 25.14 -8.00 -0.01
CA ALA A 108 24.58 -6.66 0.06
C ALA A 108 23.04 -6.71 -0.07
N ILE A 109 22.40 -7.50 0.80
CA ILE A 109 20.96 -7.82 0.69
C ILE A 109 20.10 -6.56 0.88
N SER A 110 20.45 -5.67 1.82
CA SER A 110 19.65 -4.47 2.09
C SER A 110 19.60 -3.48 0.92
N GLN A 111 20.58 -3.54 0.01
CA GLN A 111 20.62 -2.73 -1.21
C GLN A 111 19.71 -3.25 -2.32
N THR A 112 19.17 -4.47 -2.23
CA THR A 112 18.28 -5.02 -3.27
C THR A 112 16.85 -4.50 -3.16
N ALA A 113 16.39 -4.09 -1.98
CA ALA A 113 15.01 -3.61 -1.77
C ALA A 113 14.54 -2.51 -2.76
N PRO A 114 15.28 -1.40 -2.98
CA PRO A 114 14.86 -0.39 -3.96
C PRO A 114 14.88 -0.94 -5.40
N VAL A 115 15.81 -1.85 -5.70
CA VAL A 115 15.92 -2.48 -7.03
C VAL A 115 14.72 -3.40 -7.29
N TYR A 116 14.31 -4.19 -6.31
CA TYR A 116 13.11 -5.03 -6.39
C TYR A 116 11.84 -4.21 -6.54
N ASN A 117 11.71 -3.07 -5.85
CA ASN A 117 10.57 -2.17 -6.06
C ASN A 117 10.53 -1.64 -7.50
N SER A 118 11.65 -1.16 -8.03
CA SER A 118 11.74 -0.65 -9.41
C SER A 118 11.51 -1.77 -10.44
N LEU A 119 11.98 -2.98 -10.18
CA LEU A 119 11.70 -4.17 -10.97
C LEU A 119 10.21 -4.49 -11.01
N GLY A 120 9.53 -4.42 -9.86
CA GLY A 120 8.09 -4.64 -9.79
C GLY A 120 7.30 -3.61 -10.59
N VAL A 121 7.65 -2.32 -10.48
CA VAL A 121 7.04 -1.24 -11.26
C VAL A 121 7.26 -1.46 -12.76
N ALA A 122 8.47 -1.83 -13.18
CA ALA A 122 8.77 -2.10 -14.58
C ALA A 122 7.96 -3.29 -15.12
N TRP A 123 7.85 -4.38 -14.36
CA TRP A 123 7.00 -5.51 -14.75
C TRP A 123 5.52 -5.12 -14.87
N MET A 124 4.99 -4.25 -14.00
CA MET A 124 3.62 -3.76 -14.15
C MET A 124 3.40 -2.94 -15.43
N ALA A 125 4.43 -2.30 -15.95
CA ALA A 125 4.35 -1.44 -17.12
C ALA A 125 4.56 -2.19 -18.45
N VAL A 126 5.24 -3.34 -18.43
CA VAL A 126 5.45 -4.16 -19.64
C VAL A 126 4.24 -5.08 -19.86
N PRO A 127 3.64 -5.14 -21.07
CA PRO A 127 2.59 -6.10 -21.39
C PRO A 127 3.11 -7.54 -21.36
N GLY A 128 2.35 -8.46 -20.77
CA GLY A 128 2.66 -9.89 -20.78
C GLY A 128 1.84 -10.67 -19.75
N PRO A 129 1.55 -11.95 -20.01
CA PRO A 129 0.60 -12.73 -19.21
C PRO A 129 1.05 -12.93 -17.75
N ASP A 130 2.36 -13.06 -17.51
CA ASP A 130 2.92 -13.34 -16.18
C ASP A 130 3.52 -12.11 -15.50
N ASN A 131 3.49 -10.95 -16.15
CA ASN A 131 4.26 -9.79 -15.69
C ASN A 131 3.72 -9.23 -14.37
N LEU A 132 2.41 -9.25 -14.15
CA LEU A 132 1.84 -8.86 -12.86
C LEU A 132 2.22 -9.84 -11.74
N THR A 133 2.32 -11.13 -12.04
CA THR A 133 2.83 -12.14 -11.08
C THR A 133 4.29 -11.88 -10.73
N ARG A 134 5.13 -11.54 -11.72
CA ARG A 134 6.53 -11.15 -11.50
C ARG A 134 6.64 -9.85 -10.70
N ALA A 135 5.76 -8.88 -10.95
CA ALA A 135 5.71 -7.64 -10.19
C ALA A 135 5.38 -7.89 -8.71
N ILE A 136 4.35 -8.69 -8.43
CA ILE A 136 3.96 -9.09 -7.08
C ILE A 136 5.12 -9.80 -6.35
N ALA A 137 5.82 -10.70 -7.03
CA ALA A 137 6.98 -11.38 -6.46
C ALA A 137 8.11 -10.39 -6.11
N ALA A 138 8.39 -9.43 -6.99
CA ALA A 138 9.40 -8.41 -6.75
C ALA A 138 9.04 -7.49 -5.56
N PHE A 139 7.79 -7.00 -5.49
CA PHE A 139 7.34 -6.20 -4.35
C PHE A 139 7.37 -6.98 -3.02
N SER A 140 6.98 -8.25 -3.06
CA SER A 140 7.02 -9.13 -1.87
C SER A 140 8.45 -9.30 -1.36
N GLU A 141 9.42 -9.45 -2.26
CA GLU A 141 10.82 -9.55 -1.90
C GLU A 141 11.39 -8.21 -1.38
N ALA A 142 10.98 -7.08 -1.95
CA ALA A 142 11.32 -5.75 -1.43
C ALA A 142 10.83 -5.57 0.02
N LEU A 143 9.60 -5.97 0.33
CA LEU A 143 9.03 -5.92 1.69
C LEU A 143 9.70 -6.90 2.65
N ARG A 144 10.17 -8.06 2.16
CA ARG A 144 10.92 -9.04 2.96
C ARG A 144 12.27 -8.48 3.40
N VAL A 145 12.97 -7.79 2.50
CA VAL A 145 14.29 -7.20 2.75
C VAL A 145 14.19 -5.94 3.62
N ARG A 146 13.14 -5.15 3.46
CA ARG A 146 12.97 -3.86 4.13
C ARG A 146 11.62 -3.82 4.89
N PRO A 147 11.59 -4.30 6.14
CA PRO A 147 10.37 -4.33 6.94
C PRO A 147 9.91 -2.93 7.33
N LYS A 148 8.61 -2.81 7.68
CA LYS A 148 7.93 -1.56 8.05
C LYS A 148 8.69 -0.69 9.06
N ALA A 149 9.31 -1.32 10.06
CA ALA A 149 10.02 -0.62 11.14
C ALA A 149 11.26 0.15 10.69
N GLU A 150 11.90 -0.26 9.59
CA GLU A 150 13.17 0.32 9.13
C GLU A 150 12.99 1.47 8.14
N ALA A 151 11.93 1.43 7.32
CA ALA A 151 11.70 2.42 6.26
C ALA A 151 10.20 2.58 5.95
N PRO A 152 9.42 3.22 6.84
CA PRO A 152 7.96 3.30 6.74
C PRO A 152 7.48 3.96 5.43
N LEU A 153 8.13 5.03 4.97
CA LEU A 153 7.78 5.68 3.69
C LEU A 153 7.93 4.76 2.48
N GLN A 154 9.01 3.99 2.44
CA GLN A 154 9.25 3.08 1.31
C GLN A 154 8.31 1.87 1.40
N TYR A 155 8.05 1.40 2.61
CA TYR A 155 7.07 0.35 2.88
C TYR A 155 5.69 0.73 2.31
N VAL A 156 5.24 1.96 2.55
CA VAL A 156 3.99 2.51 2.00
C VAL A 156 3.99 2.47 0.47
N ALA A 157 5.03 2.97 -0.18
CA ALA A 157 5.11 3.00 -1.64
C ALA A 157 5.07 1.59 -2.24
N ILE A 158 5.82 0.65 -1.66
CA ILE A 158 5.83 -0.74 -2.12
C ILE A 158 4.47 -1.40 -1.90
N LYS A 159 3.80 -1.16 -0.76
CA LYS A 159 2.46 -1.68 -0.48
C LYS A 159 1.40 -1.13 -1.43
N ASN A 160 1.46 0.16 -1.75
CA ASN A 160 0.58 0.75 -2.76
C ASN A 160 0.79 0.10 -4.13
N ASN A 161 2.04 -0.07 -4.57
CA ASN A 161 2.33 -0.71 -5.85
C ASN A 161 1.91 -2.19 -5.87
N LEU A 162 2.11 -2.92 -4.76
CA LEU A 162 1.63 -4.28 -4.59
C LEU A 162 0.11 -4.37 -4.69
N GLY A 163 -0.62 -3.43 -4.07
CA GLY A 163 -2.07 -3.35 -4.17
C GLY A 163 -2.54 -3.14 -5.60
N LEU A 164 -1.91 -2.21 -6.34
CA LEU A 164 -2.19 -1.98 -7.75
C LEU A 164 -1.88 -3.20 -8.63
N ALA A 165 -0.81 -3.94 -8.33
CA ALA A 165 -0.45 -5.15 -9.07
C ALA A 165 -1.48 -6.27 -8.87
N TYR A 166 -1.98 -6.46 -7.65
CA TYR A 166 -3.09 -7.37 -7.38
C TYR A 166 -4.37 -6.91 -8.07
N ALA A 167 -4.74 -5.63 -7.96
CA ALA A 167 -5.97 -5.10 -8.55
C ALA A 167 -6.04 -5.28 -10.07
N ARG A 168 -4.90 -5.25 -10.76
CA ARG A 168 -4.81 -5.42 -12.21
C ARG A 168 -4.71 -6.89 -12.67
N ARG A 169 -4.46 -7.84 -11.76
CA ARG A 169 -4.21 -9.23 -12.13
C ARG A 169 -5.53 -10.00 -12.25
N GLU A 170 -5.78 -10.55 -13.43
CA GLU A 170 -7.05 -11.20 -13.79
C GLU A 170 -7.08 -12.72 -13.49
N ALA A 171 -6.06 -13.27 -12.83
CA ALA A 171 -5.94 -14.72 -12.65
C ALA A 171 -6.89 -15.29 -11.58
N ASP A 172 -7.09 -14.59 -10.46
CA ASP A 172 -8.04 -14.93 -9.40
C ASP A 172 -8.64 -13.64 -8.84
N VAL A 173 -9.52 -13.02 -9.64
CA VAL A 173 -10.03 -11.66 -9.41
C VAL A 173 -10.54 -11.43 -7.97
N PRO A 174 -11.39 -12.29 -7.38
CA PRO A 174 -11.89 -12.03 -6.02
C PRO A 174 -10.79 -12.08 -4.96
N THR A 175 -9.87 -13.04 -5.04
CA THR A 175 -8.77 -13.15 -4.10
C THR A 175 -7.76 -12.03 -4.28
N ASP A 176 -7.49 -11.64 -5.52
CA ASP A 176 -6.53 -10.59 -5.83
C ASP A 176 -7.05 -9.22 -5.41
N LEU A 177 -8.31 -8.91 -5.67
CA LEU A 177 -8.91 -7.67 -5.17
C LEU A 177 -8.92 -7.62 -3.63
N ARG A 178 -9.18 -8.73 -2.92
CA ARG A 178 -9.04 -8.80 -1.45
C ARG A 178 -7.60 -8.52 -0.99
N ARG A 179 -6.60 -9.09 -1.68
CA ARG A 179 -5.18 -8.81 -1.39
C ARG A 179 -4.81 -7.36 -1.69
N ALA A 180 -5.41 -6.75 -2.70
CA ALA A 180 -5.24 -5.33 -3.02
C ALA A 180 -5.78 -4.44 -1.89
N VAL A 181 -7.01 -4.69 -1.42
CA VAL A 181 -7.60 -4.00 -0.26
C VAL A 181 -6.67 -4.11 0.96
N ALA A 182 -6.21 -5.31 1.28
CA ALA A 182 -5.30 -5.53 2.41
C ALA A 182 -3.98 -4.74 2.26
N ALA A 183 -3.41 -4.69 1.06
CA ALA A 183 -2.19 -3.94 0.80
C ALA A 183 -2.37 -2.42 0.97
N PHE A 184 -3.49 -1.86 0.49
CA PHE A 184 -3.79 -0.43 0.63
C PHE A 184 -4.10 -0.04 2.08
N LEU A 185 -4.86 -0.86 2.81
CA LEU A 185 -5.15 -0.60 4.23
C LEU A 185 -3.86 -0.63 5.07
N ASP A 186 -2.93 -1.54 4.78
CA ASP A 186 -1.64 -1.61 5.48
C ASP A 186 -0.72 -0.42 5.16
N ALA A 187 -0.76 0.07 3.91
CA ALA A 187 -0.13 1.34 3.55
C ALA A 187 -0.74 2.50 4.36
N LEU A 188 -2.07 2.65 4.36
CA LEU A 188 -2.77 3.72 5.10
C LEU A 188 -2.56 3.65 6.62
N ALA A 189 -2.38 2.46 7.17
CA ALA A 189 -2.05 2.28 8.58
C ALA A 189 -0.64 2.77 8.94
N THR A 190 0.23 2.92 7.94
CA THR A 190 1.63 3.36 8.10
C THR A 190 1.80 4.85 7.79
N ILE A 191 0.99 5.39 6.88
CA ILE A 191 1.03 6.79 6.45
C ILE A 191 0.66 7.74 7.59
N SER A 192 1.45 8.78 7.79
CA SER A 192 1.12 9.88 8.69
C SER A 192 0.04 10.77 8.06
N PRO A 193 -1.15 10.92 8.68
CA PRO A 193 -2.24 11.70 8.10
C PRO A 193 -1.94 13.20 8.00
N VAL A 194 -0.93 13.71 8.72
CA VAL A 194 -0.60 15.14 8.76
C VAL A 194 0.51 15.51 7.80
N THR A 195 1.51 14.64 7.63
CA THR A 195 2.74 14.97 6.87
C THR A 195 2.75 14.42 5.45
N GLU A 196 1.88 13.47 5.12
CA GLU A 196 1.90 12.69 3.87
C GLU A 196 0.51 12.69 3.18
N ALA A 197 -0.16 13.85 3.20
CA ALA A 197 -1.55 13.96 2.75
C ALA A 197 -1.75 13.63 1.26
N LEU A 198 -0.76 13.91 0.40
CA LEU A 198 -0.83 13.62 -1.04
C LEU A 198 -0.74 12.12 -1.30
N GLU A 199 0.28 11.46 -0.73
CA GLU A 199 0.47 10.01 -0.82
C GLU A 199 -0.75 9.27 -0.27
N ARG A 200 -1.27 9.75 0.86
CA ARG A 200 -2.48 9.25 1.47
C ARG A 200 -3.67 9.27 0.51
N GLY A 201 -3.97 10.44 -0.08
CA GLY A 201 -5.10 10.60 -1.00
C GLY A 201 -5.00 9.66 -2.20
N GLN A 202 -3.79 9.44 -2.72
CA GLN A 202 -3.58 8.51 -3.83
C GLN A 202 -3.88 7.05 -3.43
N VAL A 203 -3.48 6.63 -2.23
CA VAL A 203 -3.76 5.29 -1.72
C VAL A 203 -5.25 5.10 -1.42
N GLU A 204 -5.91 6.10 -0.83
CA GLU A 204 -7.36 6.08 -0.57
C GLU A 204 -8.17 5.96 -1.87
N GLU A 205 -7.79 6.72 -2.89
CA GLU A 205 -8.43 6.66 -4.20
C GLU A 205 -8.22 5.30 -4.90
N ASN A 206 -7.05 4.69 -4.74
CA ASN A 206 -6.81 3.32 -5.23
C ASN A 206 -7.65 2.29 -4.47
N LEU A 207 -7.78 2.44 -3.15
CA LEU A 207 -8.61 1.57 -2.32
C LEU A 207 -10.09 1.66 -2.73
N ARG A 208 -10.62 2.88 -2.91
CA ARG A 208 -12.01 3.12 -3.35
C ARG A 208 -12.31 2.38 -4.66
N ARG A 209 -11.45 2.54 -5.67
CA ARG A 209 -11.62 1.85 -6.97
C ARG A 209 -11.65 0.32 -6.85
N VAL A 210 -10.82 -0.25 -5.97
CA VAL A 210 -10.80 -1.71 -5.76
C VAL A 210 -12.04 -2.20 -5.01
N LEU A 211 -12.54 -1.44 -4.04
CA LEU A 211 -13.81 -1.76 -3.36
C LEU A 211 -14.97 -1.74 -4.35
N GLU A 212 -15.02 -0.75 -5.24
CA GLU A 212 -16.01 -0.69 -6.34
C GLU A 212 -15.90 -1.91 -7.26
N SER A 213 -14.69 -2.29 -7.70
CA SER A 213 -14.48 -3.49 -8.51
C SER A 213 -14.89 -4.79 -7.80
N LEU A 214 -14.71 -4.89 -6.48
CA LEU A 214 -15.20 -6.04 -5.69
C LEU A 214 -16.73 -6.13 -5.70
N ALA A 215 -17.39 -4.99 -5.49
CA ALA A 215 -18.84 -4.90 -5.53
C ALA A 215 -19.39 -5.28 -6.91
N GLU A 216 -18.80 -4.75 -8.00
CA GLU A 216 -19.17 -5.06 -9.38
C GLU A 216 -18.95 -6.54 -9.73
N ALA A 217 -17.90 -7.17 -9.17
CA ALA A 217 -17.63 -8.60 -9.36
C ALA A 217 -18.62 -9.52 -8.63
N GLY A 218 -19.63 -8.97 -7.94
CA GLY A 218 -20.61 -9.74 -7.18
C GLY A 218 -20.11 -10.21 -5.83
N TYR A 219 -19.03 -9.59 -5.32
CA TYR A 219 -18.47 -9.84 -4.00
C TYR A 219 -18.52 -8.59 -3.10
N PRO A 220 -19.65 -7.86 -3.03
CA PRO A 220 -19.76 -6.69 -2.16
C PRO A 220 -19.54 -7.12 -0.71
N GLY A 221 -18.63 -6.45 -0.03
CA GLY A 221 -18.29 -6.77 1.36
C GLY A 221 -17.36 -7.96 1.54
N ALA A 222 -16.82 -8.62 0.50
CA ALA A 222 -15.98 -9.80 0.70
C ALA A 222 -14.65 -9.53 1.43
N ALA A 223 -14.16 -8.28 1.42
CA ALA A 223 -13.04 -7.87 2.28
C ALA A 223 -13.44 -7.89 3.77
N THR A 224 -14.71 -7.65 4.04
CA THR A 224 -15.29 -7.41 5.36
C THR A 224 -15.96 -8.67 5.93
N GLU A 225 -16.57 -9.51 5.09
CA GLU A 225 -17.22 -10.78 5.46
C GLU A 225 -16.29 -11.73 6.18
N HIS A 226 -15.07 -11.94 5.68
CA HIS A 226 -14.11 -12.83 6.32
C HIS A 226 -13.73 -12.32 7.72
N MET A 227 -13.55 -11.00 7.87
CA MET A 227 -13.26 -10.37 9.16
C MET A 227 -14.44 -10.48 10.12
N VAL A 228 -15.66 -10.21 9.66
CA VAL A 228 -16.88 -10.33 10.47
C VAL A 228 -17.08 -11.77 10.95
N ALA A 229 -16.94 -12.75 10.06
CA ALA A 229 -17.04 -14.16 10.41
C ALA A 229 -15.92 -14.60 11.38
N LEU A 230 -14.68 -14.14 11.15
CA LEU A 230 -13.55 -14.44 12.04
C LEU A 230 -13.77 -13.85 13.42
N VAL A 231 -14.13 -12.56 13.51
CA VAL A 231 -14.46 -11.93 14.78
C VAL A 231 -15.57 -12.72 15.44
N ALA A 232 -16.68 -13.03 14.76
CA ALA A 232 -17.78 -13.81 15.36
C ALA A 232 -17.36 -15.17 15.94
N ALA A 233 -16.44 -15.88 15.27
CA ALA A 233 -16.07 -17.26 15.58
C ALA A 233 -15.05 -17.41 16.72
N VAL A 234 -14.16 -16.45 16.93
CA VAL A 234 -13.12 -16.54 17.96
C VAL A 234 -13.64 -16.24 19.38
N ASP A 235 -12.83 -16.58 20.38
CA ASP A 235 -13.11 -16.27 21.79
C ASP A 235 -13.18 -14.75 22.05
N ASP A 236 -13.59 -14.35 23.26
CA ASP A 236 -13.86 -12.95 23.56
C ASP A 236 -12.60 -12.07 23.60
N GLU A 237 -11.46 -12.59 24.05
CA GLU A 237 -10.22 -11.81 24.11
C GLU A 237 -9.65 -11.59 22.71
N GLU A 238 -9.54 -12.66 21.91
CA GLU A 238 -9.06 -12.58 20.53
C GLU A 238 -10.02 -11.77 19.66
N GLY A 239 -11.33 -11.96 19.85
CA GLY A 239 -12.35 -11.25 19.12
C GLY A 239 -12.37 -9.74 19.38
N VAL A 240 -12.16 -9.32 20.63
CA VAL A 240 -11.99 -7.89 20.97
C VAL A 240 -10.69 -7.35 20.37
N ALA A 241 -9.60 -8.12 20.37
CA ALA A 241 -8.33 -7.69 19.77
C ALA A 241 -8.47 -7.47 18.25
N LEU A 242 -9.09 -8.40 17.52
CA LEU A 242 -9.37 -8.26 16.09
C LEU A 242 -10.28 -7.07 15.80
N MET A 243 -11.32 -6.88 16.62
CA MET A 243 -12.22 -5.73 16.49
C MET A 243 -11.48 -4.41 16.74
N ARG A 244 -10.56 -4.38 17.70
CA ARG A 244 -9.74 -3.20 17.99
C ARG A 244 -8.87 -2.83 16.79
N GLU A 245 -8.25 -3.82 16.15
CA GLU A 245 -7.49 -3.61 14.91
C GLU A 245 -8.38 -3.06 13.79
N GLN A 246 -9.60 -3.60 13.64
CA GLN A 246 -10.55 -3.11 12.64
C GLN A 246 -10.99 -1.67 12.90
N VAL A 247 -11.29 -1.31 14.15
CA VAL A 247 -11.61 0.07 14.55
C VAL A 247 -10.44 1.01 14.28
N ASP A 248 -9.21 0.59 14.57
CA ASP A 248 -8.01 1.37 14.25
C ASP A 248 -7.86 1.62 12.75
N ARG A 249 -8.19 0.64 11.90
CA ARG A 249 -8.20 0.82 10.44
C ARG A 249 -9.25 1.86 10.00
N TRP A 250 -10.48 1.77 10.50
CA TRP A 250 -11.54 2.71 10.17
C TRP A 250 -11.21 4.15 10.57
N ILE A 251 -10.72 4.36 11.79
CA ILE A 251 -10.37 5.70 12.28
C ILE A 251 -9.24 6.31 11.44
N ARG A 252 -8.36 5.48 10.88
CA ARG A 252 -7.21 5.91 10.08
C ARG A 252 -7.51 6.20 8.63
N VAL A 253 -8.68 5.88 8.09
CA VAL A 253 -9.06 6.23 6.70
C VAL A 253 -9.93 7.51 6.66
N SER A 254 -10.05 8.14 5.49
CA SER A 254 -10.92 9.30 5.27
C SER A 254 -12.38 8.96 5.59
N GLN A 255 -13.19 9.99 5.85
CA GLN A 255 -14.61 9.81 6.18
C GLN A 255 -15.35 9.03 5.09
N GLU A 256 -15.16 9.38 3.83
CA GLU A 256 -15.81 8.73 2.68
C GLU A 256 -15.47 7.23 2.58
N VAL A 257 -14.18 6.88 2.66
CA VAL A 257 -13.74 5.48 2.64
C VAL A 257 -14.27 4.72 3.86
N ARG A 258 -14.26 5.36 5.03
CA ARG A 258 -14.78 4.78 6.27
C ARG A 258 -16.25 4.44 6.17
N GLU A 259 -17.06 5.36 5.66
CA GLU A 259 -18.50 5.18 5.49
C GLU A 259 -18.82 3.96 4.62
N GLY A 260 -18.14 3.82 3.48
CA GLY A 260 -18.27 2.64 2.62
C GLY A 260 -17.87 1.33 3.32
N MET A 261 -16.71 1.30 3.99
CA MET A 261 -16.25 0.11 4.72
C MET A 261 -17.17 -0.28 5.88
N VAL A 262 -17.74 0.69 6.59
CA VAL A 262 -18.67 0.43 7.70
C VAL A 262 -20.02 -0.03 7.17
N ALA A 263 -20.50 0.50 6.04
CA ALA A 263 -21.71 0.00 5.40
C ALA A 263 -21.58 -1.48 4.99
N GLU A 264 -20.48 -1.85 4.34
CA GLU A 264 -20.19 -3.25 4.02
C GLU A 264 -20.08 -4.15 5.26
N TRP A 265 -19.56 -3.61 6.37
CA TRP A 265 -19.51 -4.32 7.64
C TRP A 265 -20.89 -4.61 8.19
N VAL A 266 -21.81 -3.65 8.12
CA VAL A 266 -23.21 -3.82 8.53
C VAL A 266 -23.92 -4.86 7.67
N ASP A 267 -23.73 -4.82 6.34
CA ASP A 267 -24.27 -5.84 5.44
C ASP A 267 -23.74 -7.25 5.79
N ALA A 268 -22.45 -7.37 6.06
CA ALA A 268 -21.83 -8.63 6.45
C ALA A 268 -22.33 -9.13 7.81
N LEU A 269 -22.55 -8.23 8.78
CA LEU A 269 -23.11 -8.56 10.08
C LEU A 269 -24.47 -9.24 9.93
N LEU A 270 -25.35 -8.72 9.08
CA LEU A 270 -26.71 -9.25 8.89
C LEU A 270 -26.76 -10.67 8.31
N ARG A 271 -25.68 -11.11 7.67
CA ARG A 271 -25.55 -12.50 7.18
C ARG A 271 -25.23 -13.49 8.31
N LEU A 272 -24.87 -13.00 9.50
CA LEU A 272 -24.69 -13.83 10.68
C LEU A 272 -26.02 -14.11 11.39
N GLU A 273 -26.08 -15.26 12.06
CA GLU A 273 -27.13 -15.54 13.04
C GLU A 273 -27.16 -14.47 14.15
N ALA A 274 -28.35 -14.15 14.68
CA ALA A 274 -28.54 -13.06 15.62
C ALA A 274 -27.63 -13.11 16.86
N LEU A 275 -27.32 -14.30 17.38
CA LEU A 275 -26.39 -14.45 18.51
C LEU A 275 -24.97 -13.99 18.15
N HIS A 276 -24.45 -14.48 17.02
CA HIS A 276 -23.12 -14.14 16.51
C HIS A 276 -23.05 -12.66 16.12
N ARG A 277 -24.09 -12.15 15.47
CA ARG A 277 -24.21 -10.74 15.08
C ARG A 277 -24.12 -9.81 16.30
N ARG A 278 -24.91 -10.05 17.34
CA ARG A 278 -24.86 -9.30 18.60
C ARG A 278 -23.50 -9.35 19.26
N LYS A 279 -22.86 -10.52 19.28
CA LYS A 279 -21.50 -10.69 19.83
C LYS A 279 -20.49 -9.76 19.13
N VAL A 280 -20.56 -9.66 17.80
CA VAL A 280 -19.68 -8.75 17.04
C VAL A 280 -20.03 -7.28 17.31
N VAL A 281 -21.31 -6.91 17.32
CA VAL A 281 -21.77 -5.54 17.64
C VAL A 281 -21.33 -5.14 19.05
N GLN A 282 -21.43 -6.04 20.03
CA GLN A 282 -20.98 -5.82 21.40
C GLN A 282 -19.49 -5.51 21.46
N ARG A 283 -18.66 -6.29 20.75
CA ARG A 283 -17.20 -6.06 20.67
C ARG A 283 -16.88 -4.76 19.95
N GLN A 284 -17.63 -4.40 18.90
CA GLN A 284 -17.49 -3.12 18.22
C GLN A 284 -17.77 -1.94 19.17
N VAL A 285 -18.90 -1.96 19.87
CA VAL A 285 -19.23 -0.90 20.84
C VAL A 285 -18.21 -0.85 21.98
N HIS A 286 -17.80 -2.00 22.50
CA HIS A 286 -16.79 -2.07 23.57
C HIS A 286 -15.46 -1.45 23.15
N THR A 287 -14.93 -1.80 21.98
CA THR A 287 -13.66 -1.25 21.48
C THR A 287 -13.76 0.24 21.12
N LEU A 288 -14.94 0.73 20.72
CA LEU A 288 -15.17 2.15 20.47
C LEU A 288 -15.27 2.98 21.77
N LEU A 289 -15.75 2.40 22.87
CA LEU A 289 -15.77 3.05 24.18
C LEU A 289 -14.36 3.35 24.72
N GLU A 290 -13.34 2.61 24.26
CA GLU A 290 -11.92 2.88 24.54
C GLU A 290 -11.39 4.14 23.83
N ARG A 291 -12.18 4.75 22.92
CA ARG A 291 -11.76 5.85 22.03
C ARG A 291 -12.36 7.20 22.45
N PRO A 292 -11.70 8.33 22.07
CA PRO A 292 -12.29 9.65 22.16
C PRO A 292 -13.65 9.74 21.44
N THR A 293 -14.56 10.59 21.93
CA THR A 293 -15.93 10.69 21.40
C THR A 293 -15.99 10.91 19.90
N HIS A 294 -15.17 11.80 19.34
CA HIS A 294 -15.17 12.06 17.90
C HIS A 294 -14.78 10.82 17.06
N GLN A 295 -13.94 9.92 17.58
CA GLN A 295 -13.58 8.67 16.90
C GLN A 295 -14.68 7.61 17.01
N MET A 296 -15.37 7.59 18.15
CA MET A 296 -16.54 6.75 18.34
C MET A 296 -17.69 7.17 17.41
N GLU A 297 -17.99 8.46 17.33
CA GLU A 297 -18.97 9.04 16.41
C GLU A 297 -18.61 8.76 14.95
N ALA A 298 -17.33 8.92 14.61
CA ALA A 298 -16.79 8.65 13.29
C ALA A 298 -17.07 7.22 12.77
N VAL A 299 -17.32 6.24 13.65
CA VAL A 299 -17.62 4.85 13.26
C VAL A 299 -19.08 4.50 13.52
N LEU A 300 -19.65 4.86 14.68
CA LEU A 300 -21.03 4.50 15.03
C LEU A 300 -22.06 5.24 14.16
N LYS A 301 -21.79 6.49 13.77
CA LYS A 301 -22.74 7.24 12.94
C LYS A 301 -22.89 6.61 11.54
N PRO A 302 -21.82 6.30 10.79
CA PRO A 302 -21.93 5.54 9.55
C PRO A 302 -22.58 4.16 9.71
N HIS A 303 -22.36 3.47 10.84
CA HIS A 303 -23.04 2.20 11.13
C HIS A 303 -24.56 2.41 11.22
N VAL A 304 -25.00 3.44 11.96
CA VAL A 304 -26.41 3.80 12.09
C VAL A 304 -27.02 4.21 10.75
N GLU A 305 -26.30 4.99 9.94
CA GLU A 305 -26.73 5.39 8.61
C GLU A 305 -26.87 4.17 7.68
N ALA A 306 -25.91 3.25 7.70
CA ALA A 306 -26.00 1.99 6.97
C ALA A 306 -27.23 1.17 7.37
N VAL A 307 -27.49 1.02 8.69
CA VAL A 307 -28.72 0.39 9.20
C VAL A 307 -29.99 1.06 8.68
N ASN A 308 -29.99 2.39 8.51
CA ASN A 308 -31.15 3.11 7.99
C ASN A 308 -31.42 2.88 6.50
N HIS A 309 -30.40 2.48 5.73
CA HIS A 309 -30.51 2.20 4.30
C HIS A 309 -30.90 0.75 3.97
N LEU A 310 -31.01 -0.11 4.99
CA LEU A 310 -31.38 -1.52 4.84
C LEU A 310 -32.88 -1.72 4.63
N PRO A 311 -33.30 -2.85 4.01
CA PRO A 311 -34.72 -3.18 3.90
C PRO A 311 -35.35 -3.38 5.30
N PRO A 312 -36.68 -3.21 5.47
CA PRO A 312 -37.29 -3.10 6.79
C PRO A 312 -36.99 -4.24 7.79
N PRO A 313 -36.99 -5.53 7.41
CA PRO A 313 -36.65 -6.61 8.34
C PRO A 313 -35.22 -6.51 8.90
N ASP A 314 -34.29 -6.15 8.02
CA ASP A 314 -32.87 -6.04 8.32
C ASP A 314 -32.56 -4.75 9.08
N GLN A 315 -33.26 -3.66 8.77
CA GLN A 315 -33.22 -2.40 9.51
C GLN A 315 -33.67 -2.61 10.96
N VAL A 316 -34.75 -3.35 11.20
CA VAL A 316 -35.23 -3.67 12.56
C VAL A 316 -34.18 -4.49 13.30
N ALA A 317 -33.67 -5.56 12.69
CA ALA A 317 -32.65 -6.41 13.30
C ALA A 317 -31.38 -5.64 13.70
N GLY A 318 -30.87 -4.78 12.80
CA GLY A 318 -29.70 -3.95 13.07
C GLY A 318 -29.92 -2.93 14.19
N ARG A 319 -31.11 -2.33 14.27
CA ARG A 319 -31.49 -1.41 15.37
C ARG A 319 -31.59 -2.14 16.71
N GLU A 320 -32.26 -3.29 16.73
CA GLU A 320 -32.43 -4.11 17.94
C GLU A 320 -31.08 -4.54 18.53
N ASP A 321 -30.14 -4.99 17.70
CA ASP A 321 -28.84 -5.45 18.18
C ASP A 321 -28.04 -4.33 18.86
N LEU A 322 -27.97 -3.16 18.22
CA LEU A 322 -27.27 -2.00 18.77
C LEU A 322 -27.95 -1.46 20.03
N ALA A 323 -29.28 -1.41 20.05
CA ALA A 323 -30.04 -0.97 21.22
C ALA A 323 -29.83 -1.93 22.40
N GLN A 324 -29.93 -3.23 22.16
CA GLN A 324 -29.71 -4.26 23.17
C GLN A 324 -28.29 -4.17 23.74
N VAL A 325 -27.27 -4.08 22.88
CA VAL A 325 -25.88 -3.92 23.31
C VAL A 325 -25.69 -2.65 24.14
N ALA A 326 -26.32 -1.53 23.75
CA ALA A 326 -26.23 -0.29 24.51
C ALA A 326 -26.86 -0.42 25.91
N TRP A 327 -27.97 -1.15 26.05
CA TRP A 327 -28.63 -1.40 27.33
C TRP A 327 -27.82 -2.29 28.29
N GLU A 328 -26.98 -3.17 27.76
CA GLU A 328 -26.07 -4.04 28.52
C GLU A 328 -24.84 -3.31 29.09
N LEU A 329 -24.58 -2.06 28.65
CA LEU A 329 -23.44 -1.28 29.12
C LEU A 329 -23.60 -0.77 30.57
N TYR A 330 -22.48 -0.50 31.23
CA TYR A 330 -22.46 0.12 32.56
C TYR A 330 -22.93 1.58 32.54
N GLY A 331 -23.62 2.03 33.59
CA GLY A 331 -24.40 3.27 33.66
C GLY A 331 -23.93 4.45 32.79
N PRO A 332 -22.74 5.04 33.03
CA PRO A 332 -22.24 6.17 32.24
C PRO A 332 -21.98 5.84 30.76
N GLN A 333 -21.49 4.63 30.47
CA GLN A 333 -21.26 4.17 29.09
C GLN A 333 -22.58 3.98 28.35
N ARG A 334 -23.57 3.38 29.02
CA ARG A 334 -24.93 3.22 28.50
C ARG A 334 -25.56 4.55 28.14
N THR A 335 -25.57 5.51 29.07
CA THR A 335 -26.14 6.84 28.82
C THR A 335 -25.48 7.49 27.61
N ARG A 336 -24.14 7.47 27.55
CA ARG A 336 -23.38 8.05 26.43
C ARG A 336 -23.77 7.44 25.08
N VAL A 337 -23.83 6.10 24.97
CA VAL A 337 -24.16 5.43 23.70
C VAL A 337 -25.62 5.63 23.33
N LEU A 338 -26.55 5.50 24.29
CA LEU A 338 -27.99 5.71 24.03
C LEU A 338 -28.30 7.14 23.61
N ASP A 339 -27.67 8.15 24.21
CA ASP A 339 -27.87 9.55 23.83
C ASP A 339 -27.42 9.79 22.38
N MET A 340 -26.30 9.20 21.97
CA MET A 340 -25.82 9.26 20.59
C MET A 340 -26.79 8.57 19.63
N LEU A 341 -27.21 7.34 19.92
CA LEU A 341 -28.14 6.60 19.07
C LEU A 341 -29.50 7.30 18.95
N ARG A 342 -30.05 7.85 20.05
CA ARG A 342 -31.29 8.65 20.04
C ARG A 342 -31.17 9.87 19.16
N SER A 343 -30.02 10.55 19.19
CA SER A 343 -29.78 11.72 18.35
C SER A 343 -29.77 11.41 16.85
N TRP A 344 -29.49 10.17 16.45
CA TRP A 344 -29.36 9.76 15.05
C TRP A 344 -30.57 9.00 14.51
N TRP A 345 -31.25 8.18 15.32
CA TRP A 345 -32.46 7.45 14.92
C TRP A 345 -33.77 8.18 15.23
N GLY A 346 -33.74 9.21 16.07
CA GLY A 346 -34.96 9.81 16.65
C GLY A 346 -35.48 9.03 17.86
N GLU A 347 -36.62 9.45 18.44
CA GLU A 347 -37.19 8.96 19.71
C GLU A 347 -37.61 7.47 19.76
N VAL A 348 -37.30 6.66 18.74
CA VAL A 348 -37.85 5.31 18.55
C VAL A 348 -37.03 4.20 19.25
N LEU A 349 -36.23 4.53 20.27
CA LEU A 349 -35.41 3.54 21.01
C LEU A 349 -36.02 3.04 22.33
N ASP A 350 -37.20 3.53 22.71
CA ASP A 350 -37.80 3.27 24.02
C ASP A 350 -38.86 2.14 24.02
N ALA A 351 -38.82 1.22 23.05
CA ALA A 351 -39.74 0.07 22.98
C ALA A 351 -39.05 -1.26 23.33
#